data_AF-A0A0L8G2H0-F1
#
_entry.id   AF-A0A0L8G2H0-F1
#
_cell.length_a   1.000
_cell.length_b   1.000
_cell.length_c   1.000
_cell.angle_alpha   90.00
_cell.angle_beta   90.00
_cell.angle_gamma   90.00
#
_symmetry.space_group_name_H-M   'P 1'
#
loop_
_entity.id
_entity.type
_entity.pdbx_description
1 polymer ?
#
loop_
_entity_poly.entity_id
_entity_poly.type
_entity_poly.pdbx_seq_one_letter_code
_entity_poly.pdbx_strand_id
1 'polypeptide(L)'
;MNLKVISTLIWLALFYHIIKQGDGIIDMNIHELQFISDHLSIRECAMLVRALRINTWELPKNFNRTKVKKTKPPVPCLILLLNYDQNKGRHKTFHDLSRRLHQIGRKDLADKLSQMIFHKKAEDIKKNYINDPFRKLINPTPIFVKIVTGEGVSEQKGEQMPHYDTKPKTKETNFWSTVIMMFSVVTVLSLLFMVTSLCVTGCPVYIRSFYRSCAPQCLVNCTSKCYNVICNIKDSKAEKSYALPRRKEVNK
;
A
#
# COMPACT_ATOMS: atom_id res chain seq x y z
N MET A 1 -33.50 -15.40 0.43
CA MET A 1 -32.30 -14.53 0.38
C MET A 1 -31.39 -15.05 -0.72
N ASN A 2 -31.04 -14.23 -1.72
CA ASN A 2 -30.37 -14.72 -2.93
C ASN A 2 -28.92 -15.12 -2.66
N LEU A 3 -28.49 -16.29 -3.13
CA LEU A 3 -27.11 -16.81 -3.02
C LEU A 3 -26.07 -15.79 -3.53
N LYS A 4 -26.43 -15.00 -4.55
CA LYS A 4 -25.61 -13.90 -5.08
C LYS A 4 -25.35 -12.79 -4.07
N VAL A 5 -26.36 -12.44 -3.25
CA VAL A 5 -26.25 -11.40 -2.22
C VAL A 5 -25.32 -11.86 -1.09
N ILE A 6 -25.43 -13.12 -0.70
CA ILE A 6 -24.55 -13.71 0.34
C ILE A 6 -23.09 -13.70 -0.13
N SER A 7 -22.84 -14.10 -1.38
CA SER A 7 -21.49 -14.08 -1.97
C SER A 7 -20.88 -12.67 -2.01
N THR A 8 -21.66 -11.65 -2.40
CA THR A 8 -21.16 -10.26 -2.42
C THR A 8 -20.83 -9.73 -1.02
N LEU A 9 -21.63 -10.09 -0.01
CA LEU A 9 -21.38 -9.65 1.37
C LEU A 9 -20.12 -10.30 1.96
N ILE A 10 -19.88 -11.58 1.65
CA ILE A 10 -18.66 -12.29 2.07
C ILE A 10 -17.42 -11.63 1.45
N TRP A 11 -17.44 -11.33 0.16
CA TRP A 11 -16.31 -10.65 -0.50
C TRP A 11 -16.04 -9.25 0.05
N LEU A 12 -17.10 -8.47 0.32
CA LEU A 12 -16.95 -7.14 0.94
C LEU A 12 -16.36 -7.23 2.36
N ALA A 13 -16.81 -8.22 3.16
CA ALA A 13 -16.28 -8.44 4.50
C ALA A 13 -14.80 -8.87 4.48
N LEU A 14 -14.43 -9.77 3.57
CA LEU A 14 -13.03 -10.19 3.41
C LEU A 14 -12.14 -9.04 2.92
N PHE A 15 -12.60 -8.26 1.95
CA PHE A 15 -11.87 -7.10 1.45
C PHE A 15 -11.67 -6.03 2.53
N TYR A 16 -12.71 -5.76 3.33
CA TYR A 16 -12.62 -4.88 4.49
C TYR A 16 -11.60 -5.39 5.52
N HIS A 17 -11.57 -6.70 5.77
CA HIS A 17 -10.59 -7.31 6.66
C HIS A 17 -9.15 -7.20 6.14
N ILE A 18 -8.93 -7.40 4.84
CA ILE A 18 -7.61 -7.28 4.20
C ILE A 18 -7.11 -5.83 4.27
N ILE A 19 -7.97 -4.84 3.97
CA ILE A 19 -7.59 -3.42 4.07
C ILE A 19 -7.24 -3.06 5.52
N LYS A 20 -7.98 -3.60 6.50
CA LYS A 20 -7.74 -3.32 7.91
C LYS A 20 -6.45 -3.96 8.45
N GLN A 21 -5.89 -4.98 7.78
CA GLN A 21 -4.64 -5.63 8.18
C GLN A 21 -3.38 -4.96 7.61
N GLY A 22 -3.51 -3.81 6.92
CA GLY A 22 -2.38 -3.05 6.37
C GLY A 22 -1.45 -2.39 7.40
N ASP A 23 -1.67 -2.59 8.71
CA ASP A 23 -0.85 -2.01 9.79
C ASP A 23 0.44 -2.80 10.09
N GLY A 24 0.93 -3.60 9.14
CA GLY A 24 2.24 -4.22 9.18
C GLY A 24 3.34 -3.25 8.78
N ILE A 25 3.49 -2.11 9.46
CA ILE A 25 4.50 -1.12 9.12
C ILE A 25 5.44 -0.92 10.31
N ILE A 26 6.60 -1.60 10.22
CA ILE A 26 7.84 -1.45 11.01
C ILE A 26 7.68 -0.52 12.21
N ASP A 27 7.44 -1.12 13.38
CA ASP A 27 7.42 -0.42 14.65
C ASP A 27 8.74 0.32 14.88
N MET A 28 8.65 1.47 15.55
CA MET A 28 9.83 2.25 15.92
C MET A 28 10.69 1.45 16.89
N ASN A 29 11.95 1.23 16.55
CA ASN A 29 12.87 0.52 17.43
C ASN A 29 13.36 1.44 18.56
N ILE A 30 13.51 0.90 19.78
CA ILE A 30 14.01 1.68 20.92
C ILE A 30 15.38 2.31 20.65
N HIS A 31 16.26 1.63 19.90
CA HIS A 31 17.58 2.16 19.53
C HIS A 31 17.48 3.37 18.60
N GLU A 32 16.47 3.43 17.72
CA GLU A 32 16.22 4.55 16.84
C GLU A 32 15.72 5.76 17.62
N LEU A 33 14.81 5.53 18.59
CA LEU A 33 14.33 6.57 19.49
C LEU A 33 15.46 7.13 20.37
N GLN A 34 16.36 6.26 20.85
CA GLN A 34 17.53 6.66 21.61
C GLN A 34 18.48 7.52 20.76
N PHE A 35 18.79 7.09 19.54
CA PHE A 35 19.62 7.88 18.62
C PHE A 35 19.05 9.30 18.43
N ILE A 36 17.74 9.41 18.22
CA ILE A 36 17.06 10.71 18.07
C ILE A 36 17.16 11.50 19.38
N SER A 37 16.91 10.86 20.53
CA SER A 37 16.95 11.56 21.82
C SER A 37 18.31 12.14 22.17
N ASP A 38 19.39 11.49 21.71
CA ASP A 38 20.76 11.92 21.98
C ASP A 38 21.19 13.10 21.11
N HIS A 39 20.51 13.33 19.97
CA HIS A 39 20.86 14.38 19.01
C HIS A 39 19.88 15.57 18.98
N LEU A 40 18.79 15.51 19.76
CA LEU A 40 17.84 16.61 19.93
C LEU A 40 18.03 17.30 21.27
N SER A 41 18.01 18.63 21.26
CA SER A 41 17.82 19.39 22.49
C SER A 41 16.43 19.14 23.07
N ILE A 42 16.27 19.37 24.39
CA ILE A 42 14.98 19.23 25.09
C ILE A 42 13.87 20.05 24.39
N ARG A 43 14.21 21.23 23.86
CA ARG A 43 13.24 22.09 23.14
C ARG A 43 12.81 21.48 21.82
N GLU A 44 13.77 21.01 21.02
CA GLU A 44 13.48 20.36 19.74
C GLU A 44 12.70 19.07 19.95
N CYS A 45 13.03 18.29 20.99
CA CYS A 45 12.33 17.06 21.31
C CYS A 45 10.86 17.32 21.66
N ALA A 46 10.58 18.35 22.46
CA ALA A 46 9.20 18.74 22.75
C ALA A 46 8.46 19.24 21.50
N MET A 47 9.14 19.92 20.57
CA MET A 47 8.57 20.26 19.27
C MET A 47 8.29 19.00 18.44
N LEU A 48 9.21 18.04 18.40
CA LEU A 48 9.03 16.77 17.69
C LEU A 48 7.81 16.00 18.22
N VAL A 49 7.70 15.82 19.54
CA VAL A 49 6.55 15.13 20.17
C VAL A 49 5.24 15.85 19.88
N ARG A 50 5.26 17.19 19.83
CA ARG A 50 4.07 17.97 19.43
C ARG A 50 3.74 17.77 17.95
N ALA A 51 4.73 17.78 17.07
CA ALA A 51 4.56 17.53 15.64
C ALA A 51 4.00 16.13 15.38
N LEU A 52 4.50 15.13 16.10
CA LEU A 52 4.07 13.73 16.05
C LEU A 52 2.61 13.52 16.50
N ARG A 53 2.07 14.39 17.35
CA ARG A 53 0.65 14.33 17.75
C ARG A 53 -0.31 14.87 16.69
N ILE A 54 0.20 15.62 15.72
CA ILE A 54 -0.61 16.13 14.62
C ILE A 54 -0.72 15.00 13.59
N ASN A 55 -1.93 14.73 13.09
CA ASN A 55 -2.16 13.65 12.10
C ASN A 55 -2.27 14.17 10.66
N THR A 56 -2.23 15.49 10.44
CA THR A 56 -2.27 16.08 9.10
C THR A 56 -0.92 15.95 8.40
N TRP A 57 -0.93 15.83 7.07
CA TRP A 57 0.29 15.75 6.28
C TRP A 57 1.24 16.92 6.56
N GLU A 58 0.70 18.15 6.52
CA GLU A 58 1.45 19.37 6.79
C GLU A 58 1.30 19.82 8.25
N LEU A 59 2.33 20.49 8.77
CA LEU A 59 2.22 21.20 10.04
C LEU A 59 1.49 22.54 9.85
N PRO A 60 0.69 22.99 10.83
CA PRO A 60 0.08 24.32 10.79
C PRO A 60 1.12 25.43 10.60
N LYS A 61 0.82 26.45 9.79
CA LYS A 61 1.74 27.58 9.51
C LYS A 61 2.25 28.30 10.77
N ASN A 62 1.50 28.24 11.86
CA ASN A 62 1.82 28.84 13.16
C ASN A 62 2.49 27.87 14.16
N PHE A 63 2.89 26.67 13.73
CA PHE A 63 3.49 25.64 14.58
C PHE A 63 4.72 26.17 15.33
N ASN A 64 5.66 26.78 14.61
CA ASN A 64 6.91 27.33 15.16
C ASN A 64 6.71 28.57 16.05
N ARG A 65 5.57 29.26 15.92
CA ARG A 65 5.28 30.48 16.70
C ARG A 65 4.77 30.17 18.11
N THR A 66 4.31 28.94 18.35
CA THR A 66 3.79 28.57 19.65
C THR A 66 4.94 28.21 20.58
N LYS A 67 5.19 29.04 21.61
CA LYS A 67 6.19 28.73 22.64
C LYS A 67 5.88 27.37 23.29
N VAL A 68 6.86 26.47 23.28
CA VAL A 68 6.77 25.20 24.02
C VAL A 68 6.67 25.54 25.51
N LYS A 69 5.58 25.09 26.17
CA LYS A 69 5.44 25.24 27.62
C LYS A 69 6.59 24.50 28.29
N LYS A 70 7.40 25.20 29.08
CA LYS A 70 8.45 24.58 29.89
C LYS A 70 7.75 23.75 30.99
N THR A 71 7.78 22.44 30.88
CA THR A 71 7.40 21.54 31.98
C THR A 71 8.53 21.55 33.02
N LYS A 72 8.18 21.77 34.29
CA LYS A 72 9.10 21.60 35.43
C LYS A 72 8.61 20.40 36.25
N PRO A 73 9.47 19.40 36.53
CA PRO A 73 10.88 19.25 36.12
C PRO A 73 11.04 18.93 34.61
N PRO A 74 12.24 19.16 34.02
CA PRO A 74 12.52 18.79 32.63
C PRO A 74 12.53 17.27 32.48
N VAL A 75 11.64 16.74 31.64
CA VAL A 75 11.58 15.31 31.32
C VAL A 75 12.61 15.00 30.23
N PRO A 76 13.41 13.92 30.36
CA PRO A 76 14.35 13.50 29.32
C PRO A 76 13.66 13.24 27.98
N CYS A 77 14.33 13.55 26.87
CA CYS A 77 13.74 13.41 25.54
C CYS A 77 13.31 11.97 25.23
N LEU A 78 14.14 10.98 25.59
CA LEU A 78 13.84 9.56 25.38
C LEU A 78 12.52 9.17 26.07
N ILE A 79 12.29 9.62 27.30
CA ILE A 79 11.06 9.34 28.04
C ILE A 79 9.85 9.98 27.35
N LEU A 80 9.99 11.20 26.80
CA LEU A 80 8.92 11.84 26.04
C LEU A 80 8.56 11.06 24.76
N LEU A 81 9.56 10.53 24.06
CA LEU A 81 9.37 9.74 22.84
C LEU A 81 8.75 8.37 23.16
N LEU A 82 9.24 7.68 24.19
CA LEU A 82 8.67 6.40 24.65
C LEU A 82 7.21 6.56 25.12
N ASN A 83 6.93 7.61 25.90
CA ASN A 83 5.56 7.92 26.32
C ASN A 83 4.65 8.25 25.14
N TYR A 84 5.18 8.88 24.10
CA TYR A 84 4.42 9.11 22.87
C TYR A 84 4.10 7.78 22.19
N ASP A 85 5.12 6.96 21.95
CA ASP A 85 5.03 5.65 21.29
C ASP A 85 3.99 4.74 21.96
N GLN A 86 4.05 4.59 23.28
CA GLN A 86 3.12 3.75 24.04
C GLN A 86 1.65 4.21 23.99
N ASN A 87 1.40 5.52 23.88
CA ASN A 87 0.06 6.08 24.00
C ASN A 87 -0.58 6.43 22.65
N LYS A 88 -0.02 7.43 21.96
CA LYS A 88 -0.60 8.03 20.74
C LYS A 88 0.19 7.68 19.48
N GLY A 89 1.39 7.12 19.66
CA GLY A 89 2.31 6.70 18.61
C GLY A 89 2.19 5.23 18.23
N ARG A 90 1.34 4.44 18.92
CA ARG A 90 1.06 3.05 18.56
C ARG A 90 0.55 3.04 17.11
N HIS A 91 1.19 2.27 16.24
CA HIS A 91 0.98 2.25 14.77
C HIS A 91 1.60 3.40 13.96
N LYS A 92 2.46 4.23 14.57
CA LYS A 92 3.24 5.21 13.83
C LYS A 92 4.55 4.59 13.38
N THR A 93 4.93 4.96 12.18
CA THR A 93 6.03 4.34 11.45
C THR A 93 7.27 5.22 11.55
N PHE A 94 8.45 4.65 11.33
CA PHE A 94 9.67 5.47 11.24
C PHE A 94 9.57 6.55 10.15
N HIS A 95 8.74 6.35 9.11
CA HIS A 95 8.46 7.35 8.08
C HIS A 95 7.70 8.56 8.62
N ASP A 96 6.77 8.37 9.57
CA ASP A 96 6.11 9.49 10.26
C ASP A 96 7.14 10.29 11.06
N LEU A 97 8.04 9.60 11.76
CA LEU A 97 9.09 10.21 12.56
C LEU A 97 10.07 11.01 11.72
N SER A 98 10.60 10.42 10.65
CA SER A 98 11.50 11.07 9.69
C SER A 98 10.84 12.30 9.03
N ARG A 99 9.58 12.18 8.60
CA ARG A 99 8.81 13.31 8.05
C ARG A 99 8.64 14.44 9.06
N ARG A 100 8.31 14.13 10.32
CA ARG A 100 8.19 15.18 11.35
C ARG A 100 9.53 15.83 11.67
N LEU A 101 10.63 15.07 11.69
CA LEU A 101 11.99 15.61 11.82
C LEU A 101 12.31 16.62 10.69
N HIS A 102 12.00 16.29 9.44
CA HIS A 102 12.13 17.25 8.32
C HIS A 102 11.33 18.53 8.55
N GLN A 103 10.08 18.39 9.01
CA GLN A 103 9.18 19.53 9.17
C GLN A 103 9.56 20.46 10.32
N ILE A 104 10.24 19.94 11.36
CA ILE A 104 10.81 20.78 12.42
C ILE A 104 12.20 21.32 12.09
N GLY A 105 12.70 21.07 10.87
CA GLY A 105 13.99 21.59 10.39
C GLY A 105 15.20 20.68 10.66
N ARG A 106 15.00 19.49 11.23
CA ARG A 106 16.05 18.51 11.50
C ARG A 106 16.18 17.46 10.40
N LYS A 107 16.44 17.96 9.19
CA LYS A 107 16.62 17.12 7.99
C LYS A 107 17.84 16.19 8.12
N ASP A 108 18.90 16.69 8.75
CA ASP A 108 20.12 15.95 9.10
C ASP A 108 19.82 14.63 9.83
N LEU A 109 18.96 14.70 10.85
CA LEU A 109 18.61 13.53 11.63
C LEU A 109 17.62 12.63 10.93
N ALA A 110 16.70 13.20 10.15
CA ALA A 110 15.76 12.43 9.34
C ALA A 110 16.49 11.53 8.33
N ASP A 111 17.46 12.12 7.60
CA ASP A 111 18.24 11.41 6.59
C ASP A 111 19.13 10.33 7.22
N LYS A 112 19.82 10.66 8.32
CA LYS A 112 20.68 9.71 9.04
C LYS A 112 19.88 8.57 9.65
N LEU A 113 18.70 8.85 10.22
CA LEU A 113 17.78 7.83 10.73
C LEU A 113 17.36 6.88 9.61
N SER A 114 16.92 7.41 8.46
CA SER A 114 16.54 6.59 7.31
C SER A 114 17.69 5.71 6.82
N GLN A 115 18.90 6.26 6.72
CA GLN A 115 20.08 5.48 6.32
C GLN A 115 20.37 4.32 7.28
N MET A 116 20.32 4.53 8.59
CA MET A 116 20.56 3.47 9.58
C MET A 116 19.52 2.35 9.47
N ILE A 117 18.24 2.71 9.32
CA ILE A 117 17.14 1.73 9.20
C ILE A 117 17.31 0.91 7.91
N PHE A 118 17.58 1.57 6.78
CA PHE A 118 17.80 0.87 5.51
C PHE A 118 19.05 0.00 5.53
N HIS A 119 20.12 0.46 6.16
CA HIS A 119 21.35 -0.31 6.30
C HIS A 119 21.12 -1.57 7.13
N LYS A 120 20.52 -1.44 8.32
CA LYS A 120 20.17 -2.58 9.17
C LYS A 120 19.26 -3.58 8.45
N LYS A 121 18.25 -3.08 7.73
CA LYS A 121 17.36 -3.94 6.95
C LYS A 121 18.08 -4.66 5.81
N ALA A 122 19.02 -4.00 5.14
CA ALA A 122 19.84 -4.61 4.10
C ALA A 122 20.77 -5.68 4.68
N GLU A 123 21.36 -5.45 5.85
CA GLU A 123 22.16 -6.44 6.58
C GLU A 123 21.32 -7.64 7.02
N ASP A 124 20.12 -7.42 7.57
CA ASP A 124 19.20 -8.48 7.94
C ASP A 124 18.80 -9.31 6.72
N ILE A 125 18.53 -8.67 5.58
CA ILE A 125 18.26 -9.37 4.32
C ILE A 125 19.48 -10.19 3.89
N LYS A 126 20.68 -9.61 3.96
CA LYS A 126 21.91 -10.30 3.59
C LYS A 126 22.16 -11.52 4.48
N LYS A 127 21.98 -11.37 5.79
CA LYS A 127 22.19 -12.44 6.77
C LYS A 127 21.15 -13.56 6.61
N ASN A 128 19.87 -13.20 6.45
CA ASN A 128 18.78 -14.16 6.48
C ASN A 128 18.52 -14.82 5.13
N TYR A 129 18.81 -14.16 4.01
CA TYR A 129 18.48 -14.67 2.67
C TYR A 129 19.70 -14.88 1.77
N ILE A 130 20.71 -14.00 1.83
CA ILE A 130 21.86 -14.09 0.91
C ILE A 130 22.89 -15.11 1.41
N ASN A 131 23.15 -15.10 2.71
CA ASN A 131 24.14 -15.96 3.38
C ASN A 131 23.52 -17.25 3.96
N ASP A 132 22.28 -17.59 3.57
CA ASP A 132 21.63 -18.81 4.02
C ASP A 132 22.48 -20.04 3.58
N PRO A 133 22.94 -20.90 4.52
CA PRO A 133 23.70 -22.10 4.19
C PRO A 133 22.95 -23.04 3.23
N PHE A 134 21.61 -22.99 3.22
CA PHE A 134 20.77 -23.76 2.30
C PHE A 134 20.74 -23.19 0.88
N ARG A 135 21.20 -21.96 0.64
CA ARG A 135 21.29 -21.38 -0.72
C ARG A 135 22.25 -22.17 -1.61
N LYS A 136 23.33 -22.71 -1.05
CA LYS A 136 24.27 -23.60 -1.78
C LYS A 136 23.66 -24.97 -2.08
N LEU A 137 22.69 -25.41 -1.29
CA LEU A 137 21.99 -26.68 -1.46
C LEU A 137 20.83 -26.59 -2.46
N ILE A 138 20.33 -25.38 -2.75
CA ILE A 138 19.20 -25.11 -3.66
C ILE A 138 19.67 -24.72 -5.07
N ASN A 139 20.96 -24.48 -5.29
CA ASN A 139 21.53 -24.36 -6.64
C ASN A 139 22.08 -25.72 -7.11
N PRO A 140 21.28 -26.61 -7.74
CA PRO A 140 21.89 -27.50 -8.70
C PRO A 140 22.44 -26.57 -9.78
N THR A 141 23.78 -26.49 -9.89
CA THR A 141 24.40 -25.93 -11.10
C THR A 141 23.63 -26.49 -12.29
N PRO A 142 22.95 -25.66 -13.10
CA PRO A 142 22.29 -26.18 -14.28
C PRO A 142 23.37 -26.86 -15.10
N ILE A 143 23.21 -28.16 -15.33
CA ILE A 143 24.11 -29.02 -16.10
C ILE A 143 24.53 -28.33 -17.42
N PHE A 144 23.66 -27.47 -17.95
CA PHE A 144 23.90 -26.62 -19.11
C PHE A 144 25.15 -25.71 -19.03
N VAL A 145 25.57 -25.21 -17.87
CA VAL A 145 26.78 -24.34 -17.80
C VAL A 145 28.06 -25.15 -17.98
N LYS A 146 28.12 -26.37 -17.43
CA LYS A 146 29.28 -27.27 -17.63
C LYS A 146 29.40 -27.79 -19.06
N ILE A 147 28.29 -27.91 -19.79
CA ILE A 147 28.31 -28.33 -21.21
C ILE A 147 28.79 -27.19 -22.11
N VAL A 148 28.55 -25.93 -21.73
CA VAL A 148 28.89 -24.75 -22.57
C VAL A 148 30.32 -24.25 -22.34
N THR A 149 30.92 -24.42 -21.15
CA THR A 149 32.28 -23.91 -20.89
C THR A 149 33.42 -24.82 -21.35
N GLY A 150 33.15 -26.00 -21.90
CA GLY A 150 34.17 -26.80 -22.61
C GLY A 150 35.41 -27.18 -21.78
N GLU A 151 35.35 -27.10 -20.45
CA GLU A 151 36.42 -27.58 -19.60
C GLU A 151 36.29 -29.10 -19.46
N GLY A 152 37.26 -29.79 -20.08
CA GLY A 152 37.37 -31.24 -20.07
C GLY A 152 37.30 -31.79 -18.65
N VAL A 153 36.36 -32.71 -18.45
CA VAL A 153 36.24 -33.51 -17.23
C VAL A 153 37.46 -34.43 -17.17
N SER A 154 38.52 -33.97 -16.49
CA SER A 154 39.57 -34.87 -16.03
C SER A 154 39.04 -35.74 -14.90
N GLU A 155 39.15 -37.02 -15.15
CA GLU A 155 38.84 -38.17 -14.31
C GLU A 155 39.53 -38.05 -12.94
N GLN A 156 38.75 -37.76 -11.89
CA GLN A 156 39.18 -37.99 -10.51
C GLN A 156 38.64 -39.32 -10.00
N LYS A 157 39.60 -40.18 -9.70
CA LYS A 157 39.51 -41.50 -9.11
C LYS A 157 39.21 -41.40 -7.61
N GLY A 158 38.13 -42.05 -7.18
CA GLY A 158 37.93 -42.56 -5.82
C GLY A 158 37.39 -41.58 -4.78
N GLU A 159 36.09 -41.68 -4.49
CA GLU A 159 35.63 -42.05 -3.14
C GLU A 159 34.20 -42.60 -3.25
N GLN A 160 34.02 -43.83 -2.79
CA GLN A 160 32.74 -44.53 -2.87
C GLN A 160 31.81 -43.99 -1.77
N MET A 161 30.98 -43.01 -2.13
CA MET A 161 29.88 -42.55 -1.28
C MET A 161 28.82 -43.65 -1.11
N PRO A 162 28.12 -43.69 0.05
CA PRO A 162 27.07 -44.66 0.31
C PRO A 162 25.95 -44.49 -0.72
N HIS A 163 25.53 -45.62 -1.30
CA HIS A 163 24.38 -45.74 -2.19
C HIS A 163 23.11 -45.33 -1.44
N TYR A 164 22.74 -44.05 -1.53
CA TYR A 164 21.46 -43.57 -1.01
C TYR A 164 20.42 -43.74 -2.11
N ASP A 165 19.49 -44.67 -1.90
CA ASP A 165 18.30 -44.86 -2.72
C ASP A 165 17.52 -43.54 -2.80
N THR A 166 17.79 -42.79 -3.85
CA THR A 166 17.08 -41.55 -4.12
C THR A 166 15.75 -41.95 -4.74
N LYS A 167 14.76 -42.21 -3.87
CA LYS A 167 13.35 -42.21 -4.27
C LYS A 167 13.09 -40.92 -5.07
N PRO A 168 12.48 -40.99 -6.25
CA PRO A 168 12.16 -39.81 -7.04
C PRO A 168 11.20 -38.94 -6.23
N LYS A 169 11.69 -37.84 -5.65
CA LYS A 169 10.84 -36.78 -5.11
C LYS A 169 10.21 -36.04 -6.28
N THR A 170 9.00 -36.48 -6.60
CA THR A 170 8.05 -35.84 -7.51
C THR A 170 7.90 -34.35 -7.18
N LYS A 171 8.35 -33.52 -8.14
CA LYS A 171 7.90 -32.16 -8.48
C LYS A 171 6.87 -31.52 -7.51
N GLU A 172 7.34 -30.81 -6.49
CA GLU A 172 6.49 -30.00 -5.60
C GLU A 172 6.61 -28.48 -5.84
N THR A 173 7.34 -28.06 -6.88
CA THR A 173 7.57 -26.63 -7.19
C THR A 173 6.48 -25.98 -8.04
N ASN A 174 5.45 -26.73 -8.47
CA ASN A 174 4.40 -26.21 -9.35
C ASN A 174 3.14 -25.77 -8.60
N PHE A 175 3.01 -26.10 -7.31
CA PHE A 175 1.78 -25.85 -6.56
C PHE A 175 1.59 -24.34 -6.28
N TRP A 176 2.57 -23.70 -5.65
CA TRP A 176 2.48 -22.28 -5.28
C TRP A 176 2.36 -21.35 -6.49
N SER A 177 3.07 -21.63 -7.58
CA SER A 177 2.96 -20.83 -8.81
C SER A 177 1.56 -20.93 -9.43
N THR A 178 0.95 -22.11 -9.39
CA THR A 178 -0.43 -22.31 -9.90
C THR A 178 -1.43 -21.59 -8.99
N VAL A 179 -1.24 -21.66 -7.67
CA VAL A 179 -2.09 -20.96 -6.70
C VAL A 179 -2.03 -19.45 -6.89
N ILE A 180 -0.84 -18.86 -7.03
CA ILE A 180 -0.67 -17.42 -7.25
C ILE A 180 -1.33 -16.98 -8.57
N MET A 181 -1.14 -17.74 -9.65
CA MET A 181 -1.76 -17.44 -10.94
C MET A 181 -3.29 -17.47 -10.83
N MET A 182 -3.86 -18.47 -10.18
CA MET A 182 -5.31 -18.57 -9.97
C MET A 182 -5.85 -17.40 -9.14
N PHE A 183 -5.17 -17.00 -8.06
CA PHE A 183 -5.58 -15.84 -7.27
C PHE A 183 -5.55 -14.54 -8.10
N SER A 184 -4.53 -14.34 -8.94
CA SER A 184 -4.43 -13.14 -9.79
C SER A 184 -5.54 -13.06 -10.84
N VAL A 185 -5.94 -14.20 -11.42
CA VAL A 185 -7.04 -14.24 -12.40
C VAL A 185 -8.38 -13.96 -11.72
N VAL A 186 -8.60 -14.53 -10.53
CA VAL A 186 -9.83 -14.32 -9.75
C VAL A 186 -9.96 -12.85 -9.32
N THR A 187 -8.88 -12.19 -8.91
CA THR A 187 -8.92 -10.77 -8.53
C THR A 187 -9.22 -9.87 -9.72
N VAL A 188 -8.62 -10.11 -10.88
CA VAL A 188 -8.91 -9.34 -12.11
C VAL A 188 -10.36 -9.54 -12.55
N LEU A 189 -10.86 -10.77 -12.57
CA LEU A 189 -12.26 -11.05 -12.92
C LEU A 189 -13.24 -10.44 -11.93
N SER A 190 -12.91 -10.47 -10.63
CA SER A 190 -13.71 -9.82 -9.58
C SER A 190 -13.76 -8.30 -9.74
N LEU A 191 -12.63 -7.67 -10.07
CA LEU A 191 -12.58 -6.23 -10.36
C LEU A 191 -13.39 -5.85 -11.60
N LEU A 192 -13.28 -6.64 -12.68
CA LEU A 192 -14.08 -6.43 -13.89
C LEU A 192 -15.58 -6.62 -13.60
N PHE A 193 -15.95 -7.61 -12.79
CA PHE A 193 -17.34 -7.81 -12.37
C PHE A 193 -17.86 -6.65 -11.51
N MET A 194 -17.03 -6.13 -10.60
CA MET A 194 -17.38 -4.94 -9.80
C MET A 194 -17.60 -3.73 -10.68
N VAL A 195 -16.71 -3.46 -11.64
CA VAL A 195 -16.83 -2.32 -12.57
C VAL A 195 -18.08 -2.45 -13.44
N THR A 196 -18.31 -3.63 -14.03
CA THR A 196 -19.50 -3.86 -14.88
C THR A 196 -20.79 -3.79 -14.07
N SER A 197 -20.82 -4.35 -12.87
CA SER A 197 -21.97 -4.23 -11.95
C SER A 197 -22.24 -2.78 -11.55
N LEU A 198 -21.21 -2.00 -11.24
CA LEU A 198 -21.32 -0.55 -11.01
C LEU A 198 -21.84 0.19 -12.24
N CYS A 199 -21.46 -0.21 -13.45
CA CYS A 199 -21.97 0.39 -14.69
C CYS A 199 -23.42 0.01 -15.01
N VAL A 200 -23.84 -1.21 -14.67
CA VAL A 200 -25.18 -1.74 -15.01
C VAL A 200 -26.22 -1.38 -13.93
N THR A 201 -25.84 -1.45 -12.66
CA THR A 201 -26.73 -1.18 -11.51
C THR A 201 -26.60 0.23 -10.96
N GLY A 202 -25.47 0.90 -11.24
CA GLY A 202 -25.23 2.29 -10.86
C GLY A 202 -26.05 3.23 -11.73
N CYS A 203 -27.28 3.49 -11.28
CA CYS A 203 -28.07 4.64 -11.69
C CYS A 203 -27.18 5.91 -11.67
N PRO A 204 -27.27 6.82 -12.66
CA PRO A 204 -26.31 7.92 -12.89
C PRO A 204 -26.13 8.92 -11.73
N VAL A 205 -26.91 8.79 -10.66
CA VAL A 205 -26.90 9.66 -9.48
C VAL A 205 -25.68 9.40 -8.57
N TYR A 206 -25.30 8.12 -8.34
CA TYR A 206 -24.17 7.79 -7.44
C TYR A 206 -22.81 8.05 -8.08
N ILE A 207 -22.69 7.76 -9.38
CA ILE A 207 -21.47 8.03 -10.18
C ILE A 207 -21.18 9.54 -10.18
N ARG A 208 -22.22 10.40 -10.27
CA ARG A 208 -22.07 11.86 -10.24
C ARG A 208 -21.52 12.39 -8.91
N SER A 209 -21.90 11.77 -7.78
CA SER A 209 -21.42 12.16 -6.45
C SER A 209 -19.98 11.72 -6.21
N PHE A 210 -19.63 10.49 -6.61
CA PHE A 210 -18.29 9.94 -6.41
C PHE A 210 -17.23 10.62 -7.30
N TYR A 211 -17.55 10.87 -8.57
CA TYR A 211 -16.63 11.59 -9.47
C TYR A 211 -16.41 13.05 -9.05
N ARG A 212 -17.39 13.71 -8.42
CA ARG A 212 -17.21 15.05 -7.87
C ARG A 212 -16.24 15.10 -6.68
N SER A 213 -16.13 14.02 -5.91
CA SER A 213 -15.21 13.94 -4.77
C SER A 213 -13.79 13.52 -5.15
N CYS A 214 -13.61 12.76 -6.24
CA CYS A 214 -12.31 12.17 -6.58
C CYS A 214 -11.62 12.77 -7.81
N ALA A 215 -12.31 13.52 -8.68
CA ALA A 215 -11.70 14.06 -9.89
C ALA A 215 -11.20 15.52 -9.72
N PRO A 216 -9.94 15.84 -10.10
CA PRO A 216 -9.50 17.21 -10.27
C PRO A 216 -10.34 17.92 -11.35
N GLN A 217 -10.61 19.21 -11.17
CA GLN A 217 -11.58 20.00 -11.97
C GLN A 217 -11.39 19.88 -13.50
N CYS A 218 -10.18 19.59 -13.98
CA CYS A 218 -9.87 19.43 -15.40
C CYS A 218 -10.63 18.27 -16.07
N LEU A 219 -10.89 17.17 -15.35
CA LEU A 219 -11.56 15.98 -15.90
C LEU A 219 -13.08 16.13 -16.00
N VAL A 220 -13.67 17.03 -15.21
CA VAL A 220 -15.11 17.31 -15.21
C VAL A 220 -15.55 18.00 -16.51
N ASN A 221 -14.66 18.77 -17.15
CA ASN A 221 -14.97 19.47 -18.40
C ASN A 221 -14.82 18.60 -19.65
N CYS A 222 -14.02 17.53 -19.61
CA CYS A 222 -13.94 16.58 -20.73
C CYS A 222 -15.16 15.64 -20.80
N THR A 223 -15.72 15.27 -19.65
CA THR A 223 -16.85 14.33 -19.60
C THR A 223 -18.19 14.95 -20.02
N SER A 224 -18.36 16.27 -19.88
CA SER A 224 -19.59 16.96 -20.33
C SER A 224 -19.75 16.94 -21.86
N LYS A 225 -18.65 17.00 -22.63
CA LYS A 225 -18.69 16.90 -24.09
C LYS A 225 -19.01 15.49 -24.58
N CYS A 226 -18.49 14.44 -23.93
CA CYS A 226 -18.83 13.06 -24.29
C CYS A 226 -20.27 12.69 -23.92
N TYR A 227 -20.82 13.24 -22.83
CA TYR A 227 -22.19 12.93 -22.39
C TYR A 227 -23.25 13.46 -23.37
N ASN A 228 -23.02 14.65 -23.95
CA ASN A 228 -23.95 15.24 -24.93
C ASN A 228 -24.05 14.45 -26.24
N VAL A 229 -23.03 13.69 -26.61
CA VAL A 229 -23.07 12.89 -27.86
C VAL A 229 -23.88 11.61 -27.69
N ILE A 230 -23.84 11.00 -26.50
CA ILE A 230 -24.49 9.70 -26.24
C ILE A 230 -25.96 9.88 -25.82
N CYS A 231 -26.29 10.94 -25.08
CA CYS A 231 -27.66 11.15 -24.60
C CYS A 231 -28.60 11.80 -25.63
N ASN A 232 -28.10 12.64 -26.55
CA ASN A 232 -28.96 13.28 -27.57
C ASN A 232 -29.57 12.28 -28.59
N ILE A 233 -29.07 11.05 -28.66
CA ILE A 233 -29.62 10.02 -29.56
C ILE A 233 -30.93 9.44 -29.01
N LYS A 234 -31.20 9.54 -27.69
CA LYS A 234 -32.43 9.00 -27.09
C LYS A 234 -33.61 9.96 -27.11
N ASP A 235 -33.38 11.27 -26.99
CA ASP A 235 -34.49 12.23 -26.92
C ASP A 235 -35.16 12.48 -28.28
N SER A 236 -34.43 12.31 -29.40
CA SER A 236 -35.01 12.44 -30.75
C SER A 236 -36.07 11.38 -31.09
N LYS A 237 -36.21 10.28 -30.33
CA LYS A 237 -37.25 9.26 -30.58
C LYS A 237 -38.48 9.39 -29.69
N ALA A 238 -38.44 10.18 -28.62
CA ALA A 238 -39.57 10.32 -27.69
C ALA A 238 -40.53 11.47 -28.05
N GLU A 239 -40.09 12.46 -28.83
CA GLU A 239 -40.88 13.68 -29.07
C GLU A 239 -41.92 13.58 -30.22
N LYS A 240 -42.04 12.43 -30.89
CA LYS A 240 -43.04 12.24 -31.96
C LYS A 240 -44.42 11.75 -31.50
N SER A 241 -44.65 11.50 -30.20
CA SER A 241 -45.86 10.79 -29.76
C SER A 241 -46.92 11.60 -28.99
N TYR A 242 -46.76 12.92 -28.79
CA TYR A 242 -47.71 13.71 -27.98
C TYR A 242 -48.16 15.05 -28.58
N ALA A 243 -48.27 15.13 -29.92
CA ALA A 243 -48.95 16.27 -30.54
C ALA A 243 -50.48 16.14 -30.40
N LEU A 244 -51.04 16.67 -29.31
CA LEU A 244 -52.49 16.85 -29.12
C LEU A 244 -53.02 17.98 -30.03
N PRO A 245 -54.22 17.85 -30.63
CA PRO A 245 -54.78 18.84 -31.54
C PRO A 245 -55.29 20.08 -30.80
N ARG A 246 -54.89 21.25 -31.29
CA ARG A 246 -55.35 22.58 -30.84
C ARG A 246 -56.86 22.73 -31.07
N ARG A 247 -57.60 22.94 -29.98
CA ARG A 247 -59.01 23.34 -29.96
C ARG A 247 -59.13 24.75 -30.55
N LYS A 248 -59.95 24.92 -31.59
CA LYS A 248 -60.28 26.23 -32.17
C LYS A 248 -61.21 26.99 -31.23
N GLU A 249 -60.83 28.21 -30.86
CA GLU A 249 -61.73 29.14 -30.17
C GLU A 249 -62.80 29.66 -31.14
N VAL A 250 -64.05 29.59 -30.69
CA VAL A 250 -65.21 30.16 -31.35
C VAL A 250 -65.45 31.53 -30.75
N ASN A 251 -65.25 32.58 -31.54
CA ASN A 251 -65.66 33.94 -31.19
C ASN A 251 -67.17 34.10 -31.36
N LYS A 252 -67.86 34.54 -30.32
CA LYS A 252 -69.09 35.31 -30.41
C LYS A 252 -69.24 36.24 -29.22
#